data_AF-A0A800K4G7-F1
#
_entry.id   AF-A0A800K4G7-F1
#
_cell.length_a   1.000
_cell.length_b   1.000
_cell.length_c   1.000
_cell.angle_alpha   90.00
_cell.angle_beta   90.00
_cell.angle_gamma   90.00
#
_symmetry.space_group_name_H-M   'P 1'
#
loop_
_entity.id
_entity.type
_entity.pdbx_description
1 polymer ?
#
loop_
_entity_poly.entity_id
_entity_poly.type
_entity_poly.pdbx_seq_one_letter_code
_entity_poly.pdbx_strand_id
1 'polypeptide(L)'
;MTRFHRWFLYGSTIATALSGIAYFVMKRFLESDDPWAVINHPLEPWALKAHILSAPLMLFAVGLIATHHIWRSLRSRLPTGRRSGLIASYAAGPLVVSGYLIQVITSPPTLEILAWAHLVLGVGVATAIGLHRAVLHGRRRQRKGALPVVQLPAEPTQLEVHVGPAQVPVGRRLERVSDIEDLVVREEVPY
;
A
#
# COMPACT_ATOMS: atom_id res chain seq x y z
N MET A 1 -1.31 -5.81 -5.31
CA MET A 1 -2.43 -4.91 -5.65
C MET A 1 -2.64 -4.96 -7.15
N THR A 2 -3.82 -5.38 -7.60
CA THR A 2 -4.15 -5.37 -9.04
C THR A 2 -4.51 -3.94 -9.49
N ARG A 3 -4.56 -3.70 -10.81
CA ARG A 3 -4.96 -2.40 -11.37
C ARG A 3 -6.38 -2.01 -10.97
N PHE A 4 -7.28 -2.98 -10.86
CA PHE A 4 -8.66 -2.82 -10.42
C PHE A 4 -8.76 -2.27 -8.99
N HIS A 5 -8.16 -2.95 -8.00
CA HIS A 5 -8.16 -2.49 -6.60
C HIS A 5 -7.66 -1.06 -6.46
N ARG A 6 -6.66 -0.69 -7.26
CA ARG A 6 -6.10 0.65 -7.28
C ARG A 6 -7.11 1.66 -7.81
N TRP A 7 -7.65 1.43 -9.02
CA TRP A 7 -8.63 2.31 -9.63
C TRP A 7 -9.88 2.46 -8.76
N PHE A 8 -10.34 1.36 -8.17
CA PHE A 8 -11.48 1.35 -7.28
C PHE A 8 -11.25 2.19 -6.02
N LEU A 9 -10.09 2.04 -5.35
CA LEU A 9 -9.74 2.87 -4.19
C LEU A 9 -9.65 4.35 -4.55
N TYR A 10 -8.88 4.71 -5.59
CA TYR A 10 -8.71 6.13 -5.93
C TYR A 10 -9.99 6.75 -6.44
N GLY A 11 -10.73 6.05 -7.32
CA GLY A 11 -11.99 6.53 -7.86
C GLY A 11 -13.01 6.80 -6.77
N SER A 12 -13.21 5.84 -5.86
CA SER A 12 -14.15 5.99 -4.74
C SER A 12 -13.70 7.05 -3.72
N THR A 13 -12.40 7.14 -3.41
CA THR A 13 -11.85 8.17 -2.51
C THR A 13 -12.03 9.57 -3.10
N ILE A 14 -11.69 9.76 -4.39
CA ILE A 14 -11.83 11.05 -5.06
C ILE A 14 -13.30 11.44 -5.16
N ALA A 15 -14.18 10.51 -5.55
CA ALA A 15 -15.62 10.77 -5.64
C ALA A 15 -16.19 11.20 -4.27
N THR A 16 -15.80 10.50 -3.19
CA THR A 16 -16.23 10.81 -1.82
C THR A 16 -15.69 12.15 -1.34
N ALA A 17 -14.41 12.43 -1.56
CA ALA A 17 -13.80 13.69 -1.15
C ALA A 17 -14.41 14.88 -1.90
N LEU A 18 -14.54 14.79 -3.22
CA LEU A 18 -15.08 15.88 -4.04
C LEU A 18 -16.55 16.16 -3.72
N SER A 19 -17.38 15.11 -3.61
CA SER A 19 -18.80 15.28 -3.26
C SER A 19 -18.98 15.84 -1.84
N GLY A 20 -18.16 15.41 -0.88
CA GLY A 20 -18.21 15.90 0.50
C GLY A 20 -17.76 17.36 0.62
N ILE A 21 -16.66 17.72 -0.04
CA ILE A 21 -16.17 19.11 -0.09
C ILE A 21 -17.19 20.00 -0.80
N ALA A 22 -17.72 19.58 -1.94
CA ALA A 22 -18.72 20.34 -2.67
C ALA A 22 -19.97 20.58 -1.81
N TYR A 23 -20.48 19.53 -1.15
CA TYR A 23 -21.59 19.65 -0.21
C TYR A 23 -21.29 20.64 0.92
N PHE A 24 -20.12 20.52 1.56
CA PHE A 24 -19.73 21.41 2.66
C PHE A 24 -19.63 22.87 2.21
N VAL A 25 -19.03 23.12 1.03
CA VAL A 25 -18.91 24.46 0.46
C VAL A 25 -20.28 25.05 0.19
N MET A 26 -21.16 24.30 -0.48
CA MET A 26 -22.52 24.76 -0.77
C MET A 26 -23.33 25.02 0.50
N LYS A 27 -23.19 24.17 1.52
CA LYS A 27 -23.96 24.32 2.76
C LYS A 27 -23.51 25.50 3.62
N ARG A 28 -22.23 25.89 3.56
CA ARG A 28 -21.65 26.86 4.50
C ARG A 28 -21.25 28.19 3.90
N PHE A 29 -20.94 28.23 2.61
CA PHE A 29 -20.38 29.42 1.95
C PHE A 29 -21.23 29.93 0.80
N LEU A 30 -22.21 29.16 0.32
CA LEU A 30 -23.25 29.67 -0.56
C LEU A 30 -24.46 29.99 0.29
N GLU A 31 -25.03 31.16 0.07
CA GLU A 31 -26.21 31.64 0.77
C GLU A 31 -27.32 31.85 -0.27
N SER A 32 -28.56 31.54 0.11
CA SER A 32 -29.70 31.73 -0.78
C SER A 32 -30.21 33.15 -0.65
N ASP A 33 -30.62 33.75 -1.78
CA ASP A 33 -31.28 35.07 -1.79
C ASP A 33 -32.69 35.03 -1.15
N ASP A 34 -33.27 33.83 -1.02
CA ASP A 34 -34.58 33.61 -0.39
C ASP A 34 -34.42 33.34 1.13
N PRO A 35 -34.96 34.22 2.02
CA PRO A 35 -34.90 34.06 3.47
C PRO A 35 -35.53 32.78 4.03
N TRP A 36 -36.41 32.12 3.26
CA TRP A 36 -37.10 30.89 3.68
C TRP A 36 -36.53 29.63 3.03
N ALA A 37 -35.43 29.76 2.28
CA ALA A 37 -34.81 28.64 1.62
C ALA A 37 -34.20 27.65 2.61
N VAL A 38 -34.65 26.39 2.51
CA VAL A 38 -34.09 25.26 3.28
C VAL A 38 -32.73 24.82 2.74
N ILE A 39 -32.49 25.09 1.45
CA ILE A 39 -31.32 24.68 0.68
C ILE A 39 -30.63 25.94 0.15
N ASN A 40 -29.32 26.03 0.29
CA ASN A 40 -28.59 27.21 -0.14
C ASN A 40 -28.27 27.20 -1.64
N HIS A 41 -28.01 26.00 -2.20
CA HIS A 41 -27.67 25.85 -3.61
C HIS A 41 -28.39 24.65 -4.25
N PRO A 42 -28.90 24.75 -5.50
CA PRO A 42 -29.66 23.67 -6.14
C PRO A 42 -28.92 22.32 -6.24
N LEU A 43 -27.59 22.34 -6.26
CA LEU A 43 -26.76 21.13 -6.30
C LEU A 43 -26.43 20.53 -4.93
N GLU A 44 -26.76 21.21 -3.82
CA GLU A 44 -26.55 20.72 -2.44
C GLU A 44 -27.10 19.29 -2.23
N PRO A 45 -28.38 18.98 -2.54
CA PRO A 45 -28.92 17.64 -2.33
C PRO A 45 -28.25 16.58 -3.22
N TRP A 46 -27.78 16.97 -4.41
CA TRP A 46 -27.11 16.06 -5.32
C TRP A 46 -25.70 15.71 -4.84
N ALA A 47 -24.95 16.70 -4.33
CA ALA A 47 -23.65 16.44 -3.73
C ALA A 47 -23.76 15.57 -2.48
N LEU A 48 -24.77 15.79 -1.62
CA LEU A 48 -25.01 14.96 -0.46
C LEU A 48 -25.31 13.51 -0.85
N LYS A 49 -26.22 13.29 -1.81
CA LYS A 49 -26.54 11.95 -2.33
C LYS A 49 -25.32 11.27 -2.94
N ALA A 50 -24.54 12.00 -3.74
CA ALA A 50 -23.31 11.48 -4.32
C ALA A 50 -22.33 11.02 -3.23
N HIS A 51 -22.17 11.81 -2.17
CA HIS A 51 -21.29 11.50 -1.04
C HIS A 51 -21.74 10.25 -0.28
N ILE A 52 -23.03 10.17 0.05
CA ILE A 52 -23.62 9.01 0.76
C ILE A 52 -23.50 7.73 -0.08
N LEU A 53 -23.58 7.81 -1.40
CA LEU A 53 -23.39 6.65 -2.29
C LEU A 53 -21.92 6.27 -2.46
N SER A 54 -21.02 7.24 -2.58
CA SER A 54 -19.60 6.97 -2.80
C SER A 54 -18.85 6.56 -1.53
N ALA A 55 -19.27 7.04 -0.35
CA ALA A 55 -18.58 6.76 0.91
C ALA A 55 -18.54 5.26 1.27
N PRO A 56 -19.65 4.48 1.15
CA PRO A 56 -19.61 3.03 1.34
C PRO A 56 -18.71 2.32 0.32
N LEU A 57 -18.67 2.79 -0.93
CA LEU A 57 -17.77 2.23 -1.95
C LEU A 57 -16.30 2.44 -1.57
N MET A 58 -15.97 3.63 -1.06
CA MET A 58 -14.64 3.93 -0.55
C MET A 58 -14.31 3.05 0.66
N LEU A 59 -15.23 2.92 1.62
CA LEU A 59 -15.03 2.06 2.78
C LEU A 59 -14.81 0.60 2.39
N PHE A 60 -15.58 0.10 1.42
CA PHE A 60 -15.39 -1.23 0.86
C PHE A 60 -14.04 -1.38 0.15
N ALA A 61 -13.62 -0.38 -0.63
CA ALA A 61 -12.31 -0.38 -1.28
C ALA A 61 -11.16 -0.46 -0.26
N VAL A 62 -11.26 0.32 0.82
CA VAL A 62 -10.31 0.27 1.95
C VAL A 62 -10.33 -1.11 2.59
N GLY A 63 -11.50 -1.71 2.82
CA GLY A 63 -11.65 -3.06 3.36
C GLY A 63 -11.01 -4.15 2.48
N LEU A 64 -11.25 -4.12 1.17
CA LEU A 64 -10.62 -5.04 0.20
C LEU A 64 -9.09 -4.96 0.23
N ILE A 65 -8.55 -3.76 0.41
CA ILE A 65 -7.10 -3.53 0.48
C ILE A 65 -6.57 -3.91 1.85
N ALA A 66 -7.38 -3.78 2.89
CA ALA A 66 -7.00 -4.14 4.24
C ALA A 66 -6.61 -5.63 4.35
N THR A 67 -7.39 -6.53 3.76
CA THR A 67 -7.18 -7.98 3.83
C THR A 67 -5.91 -8.42 3.09
N HIS A 68 -5.67 -7.92 1.88
CA HIS A 68 -4.57 -8.40 1.04
C HIS A 68 -3.28 -7.58 1.15
N HIS A 69 -3.36 -6.30 1.50
CA HIS A 69 -2.23 -5.38 1.48
C HIS A 69 -1.84 -4.92 2.88
N ILE A 70 -2.79 -4.37 3.65
CA ILE A 70 -2.50 -3.82 4.99
C ILE A 70 -2.12 -4.96 5.93
N TRP A 71 -2.92 -6.02 5.99
CA TRP A 71 -2.67 -7.19 6.85
C TRP A 71 -1.30 -7.83 6.56
N ARG A 72 -0.99 -8.04 5.27
CA ARG A 72 0.32 -8.58 4.84
C ARG A 72 1.46 -7.64 5.22
N SER A 73 1.28 -6.32 5.06
CA SER A 73 2.27 -5.32 5.45
C SER A 73 2.48 -5.25 6.96
N LEU A 74 1.45 -5.49 7.77
CA LEU A 74 1.56 -5.56 9.23
C LEU A 74 2.32 -6.82 9.67
N ARG A 75 2.09 -7.95 8.98
CA ARG A 75 2.73 -9.24 9.28
C ARG A 75 4.18 -9.32 8.78
N SER A 76 4.52 -8.63 7.69
CA SER A 76 5.89 -8.60 7.15
C SER A 76 6.76 -7.55 7.84
N ARG A 77 8.02 -7.86 8.17
CA ARG A 77 9.00 -6.91 8.76
C ARG A 77 9.60 -5.92 7.75
N LEU A 78 9.07 -5.81 6.53
CA LEU A 78 9.61 -4.95 5.49
C LEU A 78 9.31 -3.46 5.79
N PRO A 79 10.33 -2.60 5.95
CA PRO A 79 10.15 -1.22 6.43
C PRO A 79 9.62 -0.23 5.36
N THR A 80 9.49 -0.64 4.10
CA THR A 80 9.20 0.29 3.02
C THR A 80 7.73 0.75 3.00
N GLY A 81 7.47 1.95 3.52
CA GLY A 81 6.14 2.62 3.43
C GLY A 81 5.14 2.27 4.54
N ARG A 82 5.55 1.52 5.56
CA ARG A 82 4.65 1.06 6.64
C ARG A 82 4.07 2.18 7.49
N ARG A 83 4.87 3.22 7.81
CA ARG A 83 4.42 4.35 8.65
C ARG A 83 3.30 5.15 7.99
N SER A 84 3.45 5.50 6.71
CA SER A 84 2.40 6.24 5.98
C SER A 84 1.13 5.43 5.78
N GLY A 85 1.27 4.11 5.55
CA GLY A 85 0.11 3.21 5.49
C GLY A 85 -0.63 3.08 6.82
N LEU A 86 0.11 2.95 7.93
CA LEU A 86 -0.49 2.87 9.28
C LEU A 86 -1.24 4.15 9.65
N ILE A 87 -0.63 5.33 9.41
CA ILE A 87 -1.27 6.62 9.70
C ILE A 87 -2.58 6.74 8.93
N ALA A 88 -2.59 6.40 7.63
CA ALA A 88 -3.81 6.43 6.82
C ALA A 88 -4.89 5.48 7.36
N SER A 89 -4.51 4.25 7.76
CA SER A 89 -5.44 3.27 8.34
C SER A 89 -6.04 3.73 9.67
N TYR A 90 -5.22 4.29 10.56
CA TYR A 90 -5.70 4.79 11.84
C TYR A 90 -6.59 6.02 11.68
N ALA A 91 -6.28 6.92 10.73
CA ALA A 91 -7.11 8.07 10.44
C ALA A 91 -8.47 7.70 9.79
N ALA A 92 -8.53 6.59 9.06
CA ALA A 92 -9.77 6.10 8.44
C ALA A 92 -10.83 5.69 9.48
N GLY A 93 -10.43 5.20 10.66
CA GLY A 93 -11.36 4.81 11.72
C GLY A 93 -12.21 5.99 12.22
N PRO A 94 -11.60 7.06 12.77
CA PRO A 94 -12.30 8.27 13.19
C PRO A 94 -13.09 8.94 12.06
N LEU A 95 -12.61 8.85 10.81
CA LEU A 95 -13.35 9.36 9.65
C LEU A 95 -14.71 8.65 9.47
N VAL A 96 -14.72 7.33 9.51
CA VAL A 96 -15.96 6.54 9.38
C VAL A 96 -16.88 6.77 10.57
N VAL A 97 -16.33 6.78 11.79
CA VAL A 97 -17.09 7.01 13.01
C VAL A 97 -17.75 8.39 12.99
N SER A 98 -17.01 9.45 12.66
CA SER A 98 -17.57 10.80 12.56
C SER A 98 -18.67 10.90 11.50
N GLY A 99 -18.52 10.22 10.36
CA GLY A 99 -19.55 10.19 9.31
C GLY A 99 -20.85 9.52 9.78
N TYR A 100 -20.74 8.42 10.53
CA TYR A 100 -21.90 7.76 11.16
C TYR A 100 -22.54 8.63 12.24
N LEU A 101 -21.73 9.24 13.10
CA LEU A 101 -22.22 10.09 14.20
C LEU A 101 -23.03 11.29 13.69
N ILE A 102 -22.66 11.89 12.56
CA ILE A 102 -23.42 12.96 11.92
C ILE A 102 -24.86 12.53 11.56
N GLN A 103 -25.10 11.24 11.31
CA GLN A 103 -26.41 10.72 10.93
C GLN A 103 -27.34 10.48 12.14
N VAL A 104 -26.76 10.30 13.34
CA VAL A 104 -27.51 9.87 14.54
C VAL A 104 -27.63 10.98 15.58
N ILE A 105 -26.65 11.88 15.66
CA ILE A 105 -26.65 12.97 16.64
C ILE A 105 -27.56 14.10 16.18
N THR A 106 -28.31 14.67 17.12
CA THR A 106 -29.26 15.77 16.86
C THR A 106 -28.86 17.09 17.51
N SER A 107 -27.85 17.10 18.40
CA SER A 107 -27.40 18.32 19.08
C SER A 107 -26.66 19.26 18.12
N PRO A 108 -27.14 20.50 17.90
CA PRO A 108 -26.54 21.44 16.96
C PRO A 108 -25.03 21.70 17.15
N PRO A 109 -24.51 21.99 18.36
CA PRO A 109 -23.08 22.27 18.52
C PRO A 109 -22.22 21.04 18.25
N THR A 110 -22.73 19.85 18.57
CA THR A 110 -22.01 18.59 18.32
C THR A 110 -21.95 18.27 16.83
N LEU A 111 -23.04 18.50 16.10
CA LEU A 111 -23.07 18.35 14.65
C LEU A 111 -22.09 19.29 13.95
N GLU A 112 -21.94 20.52 14.45
CA GLU A 112 -20.98 21.46 13.92
C GLU A 112 -19.53 20.99 14.09
N ILE A 113 -19.18 20.57 15.31
CA ILE A 113 -17.84 20.03 15.61
C ILE A 113 -17.57 18.79 14.76
N LEU A 114 -18.55 17.88 14.67
CA LEU A 114 -18.43 16.65 13.88
C LEU A 114 -18.29 16.93 12.39
N ALA A 115 -19.03 17.90 11.83
CA ALA A 115 -18.93 18.25 10.43
C ALA A 115 -17.52 18.74 10.06
N TRP A 116 -16.94 19.61 10.90
CA TRP A 116 -15.56 20.08 10.71
C TRP A 116 -14.53 18.96 10.91
N ALA A 117 -14.68 18.16 11.98
CA ALA A 117 -13.79 17.04 12.23
C ALA A 117 -13.82 16.02 11.08
N HIS A 118 -15.01 15.69 10.59
CA HIS A 118 -15.20 14.78 9.46
C HIS A 118 -14.58 15.32 8.17
N LEU A 119 -14.75 16.62 7.89
CA LEU A 119 -14.12 17.26 6.73
C LEU A 119 -12.59 17.19 6.80
N VAL A 120 -12.00 17.59 7.94
CA VAL A 120 -10.54 17.60 8.14
C VAL A 120 -9.98 16.18 8.05
N LEU A 121 -10.63 15.21 8.69
CA LEU A 121 -10.26 13.80 8.59
C LEU A 121 -10.37 13.29 7.15
N GLY A 122 -11.43 13.68 6.43
CA GLY A 122 -11.67 13.26 5.05
C GLY A 122 -10.58 13.75 4.10
N VAL A 123 -10.27 15.05 4.16
CA VAL A 123 -9.17 15.65 3.38
C VAL A 123 -7.83 15.04 3.78
N GLY A 124 -7.60 14.84 5.09
CA GLY A 124 -6.39 14.22 5.62
C GLY A 124 -6.17 12.80 5.11
N VAL A 125 -7.20 11.95 5.16
CA VAL A 125 -7.15 10.57 4.67
C VAL A 125 -6.97 10.53 3.15
N ALA A 126 -7.72 11.32 2.39
CA ALA A 126 -7.57 11.39 0.93
C ALA A 126 -6.15 11.80 0.52
N THR A 127 -5.60 12.79 1.20
CA THR A 127 -4.21 13.25 1.01
C THR A 127 -3.20 12.18 1.42
N ALA A 128 -3.39 11.53 2.57
CA ALA A 128 -2.51 10.47 3.06
C ALA A 128 -2.44 9.28 2.09
N ILE A 129 -3.57 8.88 1.49
CA ILE A 129 -3.64 7.84 0.46
C ILE A 129 -2.84 8.27 -0.79
N GLY A 130 -2.99 9.52 -1.23
CA GLY A 130 -2.21 10.07 -2.35
C GLY A 130 -0.71 10.13 -2.08
N LEU A 131 -0.32 10.65 -0.92
CA LEU A 131 1.08 10.76 -0.49
C LEU A 131 1.75 9.40 -0.29
N HIS A 132 1.03 8.41 0.25
CA HIS A 132 1.53 7.05 0.40
C HIS A 132 2.03 6.49 -0.95
N ARG A 133 1.30 6.76 -2.04
CA ARG A 133 1.74 6.38 -3.39
C ARG A 133 2.97 7.15 -3.86
N ALA A 134 3.01 8.47 -3.65
CA ALA A 134 4.13 9.31 -4.07
C ALA A 134 5.43 8.88 -3.40
N VAL A 135 5.39 8.64 -2.08
CA VAL A 135 6.53 8.13 -1.30
C VAL A 135 6.99 6.75 -1.80
N LEU A 136 6.05 5.85 -2.10
CA LEU A 136 6.40 4.53 -2.65
C LEU A 136 6.95 4.58 -4.08
N HIS A 137 6.46 5.49 -4.93
CA HIS A 137 7.00 5.68 -6.29
C HIS A 137 8.41 6.30 -6.25
N GLY A 138 8.63 7.30 -5.41
CA GLY A 138 9.95 7.94 -5.23
C GLY A 138 11.01 6.94 -4.75
N ARG A 139 10.67 6.12 -3.75
CA ARG A 139 11.58 5.07 -3.24
C ARG A 139 11.86 3.97 -4.27
N ARG A 140 10.87 3.60 -5.10
CA ARG A 140 11.09 2.64 -6.20
C ARG A 140 11.99 3.21 -7.30
N ARG A 141 11.86 4.50 -7.63
CA ARG A 141 12.76 5.19 -8.57
C ARG A 141 14.19 5.24 -8.03
N GLN A 142 14.38 5.62 -6.76
CA GLN A 142 15.70 5.62 -6.14
C GLN A 142 16.33 4.23 -6.09
N ARG A 143 15.56 3.18 -5.75
CA ARG A 143 16.08 1.81 -5.72
C ARG A 143 16.51 1.31 -7.11
N LYS A 144 15.84 1.72 -8.19
CA LYS A 144 16.28 1.41 -9.56
C LYS A 144 17.55 2.16 -9.98
N GLY A 145 17.78 3.36 -9.45
CA GLY A 145 19.01 4.11 -9.67
C GLY A 145 20.16 3.73 -8.74
N ALA A 146 19.89 2.97 -7.68
CA ALA A 146 20.85 2.60 -6.64
C ALA A 146 21.20 1.11 -6.61
N LEU A 147 20.84 0.33 -7.64
CA LEU A 147 21.48 -0.96 -7.86
C LEU A 147 22.79 -0.66 -8.59
N PRO A 148 23.96 -0.73 -7.94
CA PRO A 148 25.14 -1.01 -8.73
C PRO A 148 24.82 -2.34 -9.41
N VAL A 149 24.93 -2.39 -10.73
CA VAL A 149 25.16 -3.65 -11.39
C VAL A 149 26.43 -4.17 -10.73
N VAL A 150 26.29 -5.03 -9.71
CA VAL A 150 27.37 -5.92 -9.30
C VAL A 150 27.57 -6.74 -10.56
N GLN A 151 28.50 -6.29 -11.40
CA GLN A 151 29.12 -7.12 -12.41
C GLN A 151 29.68 -8.26 -11.58
N LEU A 152 28.92 -9.36 -11.50
CA LEU A 152 29.51 -10.63 -11.14
C LEU A 152 30.67 -10.78 -12.12
N PRO A 153 31.92 -10.93 -11.65
CA PRO A 153 33.04 -11.21 -12.52
C PRO A 153 32.57 -12.30 -13.48
N ALA A 154 32.68 -12.06 -14.79
CA ALA A 154 32.48 -13.12 -15.75
C ALA A 154 33.39 -14.26 -15.30
N GLU A 155 32.78 -15.34 -14.82
CA GLU A 155 33.52 -16.45 -14.24
C GLU A 155 34.35 -17.14 -15.34
N PRO A 156 35.33 -17.93 -14.93
CA PRO A 156 36.63 -17.53 -14.41
C PRO A 156 37.65 -17.55 -15.56
N THR A 157 38.72 -16.75 -15.46
CA THR A 157 39.98 -17.08 -16.12
C THR A 157 40.23 -18.56 -15.82
N GLN A 158 40.39 -19.36 -16.88
CA GLN A 158 40.71 -20.77 -16.74
C GLN A 158 41.82 -20.89 -15.70
N LEU A 159 41.47 -21.41 -14.52
CA LEU A 159 42.44 -22.07 -13.68
C LEU A 159 42.89 -23.23 -14.56
N GLU A 160 43.96 -22.98 -15.30
CA GLU A 160 44.81 -23.99 -15.88
C GLU A 160 45.31 -24.78 -14.67
N VAL A 161 44.48 -25.73 -14.24
CA VAL A 161 44.90 -26.76 -13.30
C VAL A 161 45.95 -27.52 -14.06
N HIS A 162 47.21 -27.14 -13.84
CA HIS A 162 48.33 -27.99 -14.18
C HIS A 162 48.21 -29.21 -13.27
N VAL A 163 47.40 -30.18 -13.73
CA VAL A 163 47.44 -31.54 -13.21
C VAL A 163 48.79 -32.06 -13.65
N GLY A 164 49.82 -31.81 -12.84
CA GLY A 164 51.06 -32.55 -12.90
C GLY A 164 50.69 -34.04 -12.90
N PRO A 165 51.37 -34.88 -13.69
CA PRO A 165 50.90 -36.22 -14.01
C PRO A 165 50.63 -36.97 -12.70
N ALA A 166 49.35 -37.11 -12.36
CA ALA A 166 48.93 -38.03 -11.34
C ALA A 166 49.37 -39.40 -11.84
N GLN A 167 50.37 -39.96 -11.18
CA GLN A 167 50.81 -41.32 -11.36
C GLN A 167 49.62 -42.22 -10.99
N VAL A 168 48.76 -42.49 -11.96
CA VAL A 168 47.72 -43.50 -11.84
C VAL A 168 48.46 -44.84 -11.86
N PRO A 169 48.42 -45.65 -10.79
CA PRO A 169 48.92 -47.00 -10.87
C PRO A 169 48.03 -47.76 -11.86
N VAL A 170 48.57 -47.99 -13.05
CA VAL A 170 47.97 -48.83 -14.09
C VAL A 170 47.81 -50.22 -13.49
N GLY A 171 46.59 -50.62 -13.14
CA GLY A 171 46.38 -51.96 -12.60
C GLY A 171 45.05 -52.30 -11.95
N ARG A 172 43.98 -51.49 -12.04
CA ARG A 172 42.67 -51.94 -11.54
C ARG A 172 41.53 -51.42 -12.41
N ARG A 173 40.84 -52.35 -13.06
CA ARG A 173 39.62 -52.09 -13.81
C ARG A 173 38.48 -51.88 -12.81
N LEU A 174 37.95 -50.67 -12.74
CA LEU A 174 36.80 -50.34 -11.90
C LEU A 174 35.52 -50.76 -12.62
N GLU A 175 34.98 -51.92 -12.27
CA GLU A 175 33.73 -52.47 -12.85
C GLU A 175 32.52 -52.29 -11.91
N ARG A 176 32.64 -51.57 -10.78
CA ARG A 176 31.56 -51.48 -9.78
C ARG A 176 31.43 -50.09 -9.14
N VAL A 177 30.19 -49.62 -9.02
CA VAL A 177 29.79 -48.29 -8.50
C VAL A 177 30.18 -48.07 -7.03
N SER A 178 30.42 -49.14 -6.27
CA SER A 178 30.82 -49.07 -4.84
C SER A 178 32.17 -48.41 -4.60
N ASP A 179 33.05 -48.35 -5.60
CA ASP A 179 34.41 -47.83 -5.42
C ASP A 179 34.45 -46.29 -5.40
N ILE A 180 33.35 -45.62 -5.77
CA ILE A 180 33.22 -44.16 -5.78
C ILE A 180 32.92 -43.62 -4.36
N GLU A 181 32.23 -44.40 -3.53
CA GLU A 181 31.80 -43.96 -2.19
C GLU A 181 32.99 -43.81 -1.22
N ASP A 182 34.04 -44.62 -1.35
CA ASP A 182 35.25 -44.54 -0.52
C ASP A 182 36.10 -43.28 -0.78
N LEU A 183 35.93 -42.62 -1.94
CA LEU A 183 36.63 -41.38 -2.28
C LEU A 183 35.93 -40.14 -1.71
N VAL A 184 34.61 -40.17 -1.53
CA VAL A 184 33.81 -39.02 -1.08
C VAL A 184 33.86 -38.88 0.45
N VAL A 185 34.10 -39.96 1.20
CA VAL A 185 34.07 -39.94 2.68
C VAL A 185 35.31 -39.27 3.32
N ARG A 186 36.38 -38.98 2.55
CA ARG A 186 37.65 -38.46 3.10
C ARG A 186 37.83 -36.93 3.09
N GLU A 187 36.79 -36.15 2.82
CA GLU A 187 36.84 -34.69 3.04
C GLU A 187 36.36 -34.36 4.47
N GLU A 188 37.18 -34.71 5.46
CA GLU A 188 36.98 -34.22 6.83
C GLU A 188 37.29 -32.71 6.90
N VAL A 189 36.27 -31.93 7.24
CA VAL A 189 36.35 -30.51 7.57
C VAL A 189 37.03 -30.35 8.94
N PRO A 190 38.17 -29.63 9.06
CA PRO A 190 38.70 -29.25 10.37
C PRO A 190 37.94 -28.04 10.93
N TYR A 191 37.76 -28.05 12.26
CA TYR A 191 37.11 -27.03 13.10
C TYR A 191 37.51 -25.58 12.82
#